data_AF-A0AAN6VQ44-F1
#
_entry.id   AF-A0AAN6VQ44-F1
#
_cell.length_a   1.000
_cell.length_b   1.000
_cell.length_c   1.000
_cell.angle_alpha   90.00
_cell.angle_beta   90.00
_cell.angle_gamma   90.00
#
_symmetry.space_group_name_H-M   'P 1'
#
loop_
_entity.id
_entity.type
_entity.pdbx_description
1 polymer ?
#
loop_
_entity_poly.entity_id
_entity_poly.type
_entity_poly.pdbx_seq_one_letter_code
_entity_poly.pdbx_strand_id
1 'polypeptide(L)'
;MLRFAANPAQIFGRIPRRAWRWTFRVTIIALLVPVLLQWLLAYVVGSDARILPPQLLAAKSLLIVTAHPDDECLFFSPSILGVLDRNKEITGALLVMSTGNNYGLGDRRTQELQESCNALGIHPKRCIALNHPELQDNPDIWWNTDLIETIVREHVSKWKVDAIVTFDEGGVSGHLNHKAVSAAVSHYAAANPEAPVAFTLTTTSLLRKYTLLGDLPLTALPFLWRIVSALSYPATTADSRDSGLALVANTWGRYLKTRHAFAQHPSQYTWDRHLYMVLSRYVWFNDLRRVERLAQSSIPQAQAAQQ
;
A
#
# COMPACT_ATOMS: atom_id res chain seq x y z
N MET A 1 7.28 -9.39 -65.07
CA MET A 1 6.77 -8.05 -64.68
C MET A 1 5.78 -8.22 -63.55
N LEU A 2 6.22 -8.08 -62.30
CA LEU A 2 5.38 -8.15 -61.10
C LEU A 2 4.96 -6.74 -60.70
N ARG A 3 3.66 -6.44 -60.78
CA ARG A 3 3.07 -5.25 -60.16
C ARG A 3 1.93 -5.73 -59.26
N PHE A 4 2.11 -5.64 -57.94
CA PHE A 4 1.04 -5.35 -56.98
C PHE A 4 1.69 -4.73 -55.74
N ALA A 5 2.05 -3.45 -55.83
CA ALA A 5 2.19 -2.62 -54.64
C ALA A 5 0.78 -2.23 -54.21
N ALA A 6 0.26 -2.87 -53.17
CA ALA A 6 -0.98 -2.44 -52.53
C ALA A 6 -0.76 -1.03 -51.94
N ASN A 7 -1.65 -0.11 -52.30
CA ASN A 7 -1.62 1.26 -51.83
C ASN A 7 -1.92 1.29 -50.31
N PRO A 8 -1.04 1.82 -49.43
CA PRO A 8 -1.28 1.83 -47.98
C PRO A 8 -2.53 2.61 -47.57
N ALA A 9 -3.09 3.43 -48.47
CA ALA A 9 -4.37 4.11 -48.29
C ALA A 9 -5.60 3.18 -48.34
N GLN A 10 -5.48 1.94 -48.80
CA GLN A 10 -6.60 0.98 -48.87
C GLN A 10 -6.76 0.11 -47.60
N ILE A 11 -5.82 0.17 -46.66
CA ILE A 11 -5.86 -0.62 -45.41
C ILE A 11 -6.58 0.14 -44.27
N PHE A 12 -6.65 1.47 -44.36
CA PHE A 12 -7.42 2.30 -43.42
C PHE A 12 -8.79 2.62 -44.01
N GLY A 13 -9.72 1.68 -43.90
CA GLY A 13 -11.14 1.96 -44.11
C GLY A 13 -11.55 3.19 -43.31
N ARG A 14 -12.17 4.18 -43.97
CA ARG A 14 -12.59 5.45 -43.36
C ARG A 14 -13.49 5.16 -42.16
N ILE A 15 -12.94 5.25 -40.95
CA ILE A 15 -13.73 5.17 -39.71
C ILE A 15 -14.85 6.22 -39.84
N PRO A 16 -16.13 5.84 -39.69
CA PRO A 16 -17.24 6.78 -39.82
C PRO A 16 -17.02 7.99 -38.90
N ARG A 17 -17.22 9.21 -39.39
CA ARG A 17 -17.04 10.45 -38.58
C ARG A 17 -17.78 10.38 -37.24
N ARG A 18 -18.90 9.65 -37.17
CA ARG A 18 -19.64 9.36 -35.94
C ARG A 18 -18.87 8.46 -34.97
N ALA A 19 -18.24 7.38 -35.45
CA ALA A 19 -17.40 6.50 -34.65
C ALA A 19 -16.13 7.23 -34.14
N TRP A 20 -15.53 8.11 -34.96
CA TRP A 20 -14.43 8.96 -34.52
C TRP A 20 -14.82 9.92 -33.37
N ARG A 21 -16.01 10.53 -33.46
CA ARG A 21 -16.52 11.40 -32.37
C ARG A 21 -16.75 10.63 -31.07
N TRP A 22 -17.26 9.40 -31.16
CA TRP A 22 -17.48 8.57 -29.97
C TRP A 22 -16.17 8.09 -29.35
N THR A 23 -15.24 7.57 -30.15
CA THR A 23 -13.91 7.16 -29.68
C THR A 23 -13.19 8.31 -29.01
N PHE A 24 -13.15 9.49 -29.64
CA PHE A 24 -12.56 10.70 -29.06
C PHE A 24 -13.19 11.07 -27.71
N ARG A 25 -14.53 11.06 -27.60
CA ARG A 25 -15.24 11.36 -26.34
C ARG A 25 -14.92 10.35 -25.26
N VAL A 26 -14.94 9.06 -25.58
CA VAL A 26 -14.63 7.98 -24.63
C VAL A 26 -13.18 8.09 -24.16
N THR A 27 -12.23 8.36 -25.05
CA THR A 27 -10.82 8.57 -24.68
C THR A 27 -10.66 9.76 -23.75
N ILE A 28 -11.32 10.89 -24.03
CA ILE A 28 -11.28 12.05 -23.13
C ILE A 28 -11.82 11.69 -21.75
N ILE A 29 -12.98 11.04 -21.68
CA ILE A 29 -13.58 10.64 -20.40
C ILE A 29 -12.65 9.69 -19.65
N ALA A 30 -12.08 8.69 -20.33
CA ALA A 30 -11.16 7.73 -19.75
C ALA A 30 -9.88 8.36 -19.18
N LEU A 31 -9.43 9.50 -19.74
CA LEU A 31 -8.28 10.24 -19.23
C LEU A 31 -8.65 11.24 -18.13
N LEU A 32 -9.79 11.93 -18.25
CA LEU A 32 -10.21 12.96 -17.31
C LEU A 32 -10.76 12.40 -16.01
N VAL A 33 -11.55 11.32 -16.06
CA VAL A 33 -12.20 10.75 -14.86
C VAL A 33 -11.17 10.35 -13.80
N PRO A 34 -10.09 9.60 -14.11
CA PRO A 34 -9.05 9.29 -13.13
C PRO A 34 -8.39 10.52 -12.49
N VAL A 35 -8.10 11.55 -13.29
CA VAL A 35 -7.43 12.78 -12.82
C VAL A 35 -8.36 13.58 -11.89
N LEU A 36 -9.61 13.77 -12.31
CA LEU A 36 -10.61 14.45 -11.49
C LEU A 36 -10.90 13.69 -10.20
N LEU A 37 -10.98 12.36 -10.27
CA LEU A 37 -11.18 11.51 -9.10
C LEU A 37 -9.97 11.55 -8.16
N GLN A 38 -8.75 11.54 -8.69
CA GLN A 38 -7.53 11.71 -7.89
C GLN A 38 -7.54 13.08 -7.19
N TRP A 39 -7.87 14.15 -7.92
CA TRP A 39 -7.96 15.48 -7.34
C TRP A 39 -9.04 15.55 -6.24
N LEU A 40 -10.22 15.00 -6.51
CA LEU A 40 -11.32 14.93 -5.55
C LEU A 40 -10.90 14.18 -4.28
N LEU A 41 -10.33 12.98 -4.40
CA LEU A 41 -9.90 12.16 -3.28
C LEU A 41 -8.70 12.76 -2.53
N ALA A 42 -7.75 13.37 -3.22
CA ALA A 42 -6.55 13.91 -2.58
C ALA A 42 -6.82 15.24 -1.85
N TYR A 43 -7.68 16.11 -2.39
CA TYR A 43 -7.81 17.50 -1.93
C TYR A 43 -9.18 17.88 -1.38
N VAL A 44 -10.26 17.21 -1.80
CA VAL A 44 -11.63 17.61 -1.42
C VAL A 44 -12.17 16.69 -0.33
N VAL A 45 -12.27 15.39 -0.61
CA VAL A 45 -12.88 14.42 0.30
C VAL A 45 -11.86 13.65 1.12
N GLY A 46 -10.56 13.75 0.81
CA GLY A 46 -9.53 12.94 1.45
C GLY A 46 -9.55 13.05 2.97
N SER A 47 -9.76 14.25 3.50
CA SER A 47 -9.85 14.52 4.94
C SER A 47 -11.16 14.12 5.61
N ASP A 48 -12.15 13.67 4.86
CA ASP A 48 -13.41 13.20 5.42
C ASP A 48 -13.20 11.88 6.19
N ALA A 49 -13.82 11.79 7.36
CA ALA A 49 -13.65 10.65 8.24
C ALA A 49 -14.18 9.33 7.64
N ARG A 50 -15.04 9.36 6.61
CA ARG A 50 -15.56 8.13 5.98
C ARG A 50 -14.57 7.46 5.02
N ILE A 51 -13.56 8.19 4.55
CA ILE A 51 -12.58 7.69 3.57
C ILE A 51 -11.55 6.77 4.24
N LEU A 52 -11.26 7.00 5.52
CA LEU A 52 -10.34 6.21 6.33
C LEU A 52 -11.09 5.55 7.50
N PRO A 53 -10.88 4.27 7.81
CA PRO A 53 -11.60 3.61 8.89
C PRO A 53 -11.32 4.25 10.26
N PRO A 54 -12.29 4.24 11.19
CA PRO A 54 -12.17 4.89 12.50
C PRO A 54 -10.91 4.48 13.27
N GLN A 55 -10.49 3.21 13.13
CA GLN A 55 -9.32 2.69 13.82
C GLN A 55 -8.00 3.31 13.33
N LEU A 56 -7.88 3.61 12.04
CA LEU A 56 -6.70 4.31 11.51
C LEU A 56 -6.76 5.81 11.81
N LEU A 57 -7.96 6.41 11.88
CA LEU A 57 -8.14 7.81 12.30
C LEU A 57 -7.80 8.04 13.77
N ALA A 58 -8.16 7.08 14.64
CA ALA A 58 -7.98 7.18 16.09
C ALA A 58 -6.65 6.59 16.60
N ALA A 59 -5.88 5.92 15.74
CA ALA A 59 -4.60 5.33 16.12
C ALA A 59 -3.63 6.40 16.65
N LYS A 60 -2.95 6.10 17.76
CA LYS A 60 -1.86 6.94 18.30
C LYS A 60 -0.50 6.40 17.90
N SER A 61 -0.42 5.10 17.61
CA SER A 61 0.80 4.42 17.19
C SER A 61 0.50 3.51 16.01
N LEU A 62 1.01 3.88 14.82
CA LEU A 62 0.86 3.14 13.57
C LEU A 62 2.15 2.37 13.30
N LEU A 63 2.05 1.06 13.10
CA LEU A 63 3.17 0.22 12.66
C LEU A 63 2.99 -0.20 11.20
N ILE A 64 4.01 0.01 10.40
CA ILE A 64 4.13 -0.57 9.07
C ILE A 64 5.09 -1.74 9.16
N VAL A 65 4.69 -2.90 8.63
CA VAL A 65 5.53 -4.09 8.58
C VAL A 65 5.83 -4.41 7.13
N THR A 66 7.11 -4.39 6.75
CA THR A 66 7.57 -4.68 5.38
C THR A 66 8.67 -5.75 5.37
N ALA A 67 9.03 -6.23 4.18
CA ALA A 67 10.04 -7.26 4.04
C ALA A 67 11.43 -6.66 3.86
N HIS A 68 11.54 -5.63 3.03
CA HIS A 68 12.82 -5.06 2.60
C HIS A 68 12.84 -3.52 2.73
N PRO A 69 14.03 -2.92 2.81
CA PRO A 69 14.19 -1.48 2.66
C PRO A 69 13.77 -1.08 1.25
N ASP A 70 13.03 0.02 1.10
CA ASP A 70 12.39 0.56 -0.11
C ASP A 70 10.88 0.27 -0.25
N ASP A 71 10.40 -0.83 0.33
CA ASP A 71 8.98 -1.21 0.34
C ASP A 71 8.09 -0.08 0.86
N GLU A 72 8.57 0.65 1.87
CA GLU A 72 7.83 1.76 2.49
C GLU A 72 7.55 2.89 1.49
N CYS A 73 8.45 3.09 0.53
CA CYS A 73 8.31 4.09 -0.51
C CYS A 73 7.51 3.57 -1.71
N LEU A 74 7.87 2.37 -2.18
CA LEU A 74 7.29 1.77 -3.38
C LEU A 74 5.82 1.43 -3.17
N PHE A 75 5.45 0.92 -1.99
CA PHE A 75 4.12 0.34 -1.79
C PHE A 75 3.26 1.12 -0.81
N PHE A 76 3.85 1.60 0.29
CA PHE A 76 3.08 2.05 1.45
C PHE A 76 3.04 3.56 1.66
N SER A 77 3.77 4.35 0.88
CA SER A 77 3.89 5.78 1.16
C SER A 77 2.56 6.55 1.14
N PRO A 78 1.54 6.25 0.29
CA PRO A 78 0.23 6.84 0.46
C PRO A 78 -0.41 6.50 1.80
N SER A 79 -0.39 5.24 2.22
CA SER A 79 -0.91 4.83 3.53
C SER A 79 -0.16 5.48 4.70
N ILE A 80 1.16 5.52 4.66
CA ILE A 80 1.99 6.16 5.70
C ILE A 80 1.62 7.64 5.82
N LEU A 81 1.83 8.41 4.76
CA LEU A 81 1.62 9.86 4.79
C LEU A 81 0.14 10.20 5.00
N GLY A 82 -0.76 9.43 4.41
CA GLY A 82 -2.19 9.66 4.49
C GLY A 82 -2.81 9.38 5.85
N VAL A 83 -2.23 8.50 6.66
CA VAL A 83 -2.62 8.27 8.06
C VAL A 83 -1.88 9.24 8.98
N LEU A 84 -0.55 9.38 8.84
CA LEU A 84 0.25 10.24 9.73
C LEU A 84 -0.14 11.72 9.65
N ASP A 85 -0.59 12.21 8.49
CA ASP A 85 -1.05 13.59 8.35
C ASP A 85 -2.42 13.86 9.00
N ARG A 86 -3.19 12.83 9.38
CA ARG A 86 -4.54 12.98 9.94
C ARG A 86 -4.56 13.47 11.37
N ASN A 87 -3.55 13.09 12.13
CA ASN A 87 -3.42 13.42 13.53
C ASN A 87 -1.97 13.79 13.83
N LYS A 88 -1.69 14.99 14.34
CA LYS A 88 -0.30 15.38 14.65
C LYS A 88 0.29 14.65 15.86
N GLU A 89 -0.55 14.00 16.66
CA GLU A 89 -0.13 13.20 17.81
C GLU A 89 0.21 11.75 17.43
N ILE A 90 -0.16 11.29 16.23
CA ILE A 90 0.14 9.93 15.82
C ILE A 90 1.63 9.75 15.59
N THR A 91 2.17 8.64 16.09
CA THR A 91 3.57 8.27 15.89
C THR A 91 3.67 7.08 14.95
N GLY A 92 4.37 7.24 13.85
CA GLY A 92 4.69 6.14 12.93
C GLY A 92 5.81 5.24 13.45
N ALA A 93 5.80 3.99 13.02
CA ALA A 93 6.89 3.03 13.13
C ALA A 93 6.98 2.21 11.85
N LEU A 94 8.19 1.80 11.48
CA LEU A 94 8.49 0.90 10.38
C LEU A 94 9.35 -0.25 10.90
N LEU A 95 8.88 -1.47 10.69
CA LEU A 95 9.60 -2.71 11.00
C LEU A 95 9.82 -3.48 9.70
N VAL A 96 11.07 -3.59 9.29
CA VAL A 96 11.51 -4.26 8.08
C VAL A 96 12.18 -5.57 8.46
N MET A 97 11.66 -6.70 7.95
CA MET A 97 12.11 -8.04 8.39
C MET A 97 13.52 -8.41 7.95
N SER A 98 14.06 -7.75 6.94
CA SER A 98 15.41 -7.98 6.43
C SER A 98 16.12 -6.67 6.11
N THR A 99 17.45 -6.65 6.19
CA THR A 99 18.27 -5.54 5.67
C THR A 99 18.35 -5.51 4.14
N GLY A 100 17.73 -6.48 3.45
CA GLY A 100 17.78 -6.54 1.99
C GLY A 100 19.16 -6.91 1.47
N ASN A 101 19.89 -7.79 2.17
CA ASN A 101 21.30 -8.06 1.92
C ASN A 101 21.59 -9.06 0.78
N ASN A 102 20.62 -9.37 -0.09
CA ASN A 102 20.80 -10.36 -1.16
C ASN A 102 21.95 -10.02 -2.13
N TYR A 103 22.30 -8.72 -2.25
CA TYR A 103 23.42 -8.22 -3.05
C TYR A 103 24.64 -7.79 -2.22
N GLY A 104 24.70 -8.10 -0.91
CA GLY A 104 25.78 -7.68 -0.03
C GLY A 104 25.75 -6.19 0.37
N LEU A 105 24.58 -5.54 0.26
CA LEU A 105 24.40 -4.10 0.51
C LEU A 105 23.59 -3.78 1.79
N GLY A 106 23.37 -4.76 2.67
CA GLY A 106 22.45 -4.65 3.81
C GLY A 106 22.78 -3.52 4.79
N ASP A 107 24.06 -3.32 5.12
CA ASP A 107 24.48 -2.24 6.02
C ASP A 107 24.19 -0.86 5.42
N ARG A 108 24.49 -0.69 4.13
CA ARG A 108 24.18 0.53 3.38
C ARG A 108 22.67 0.76 3.31
N ARG A 109 21.89 -0.25 2.95
CA ARG A 109 20.42 -0.18 2.85
C ARG A 109 19.76 0.12 4.19
N THR A 110 20.35 -0.33 5.30
CA THR A 110 19.89 0.00 6.65
C THR A 110 20.06 1.49 6.95
N GLN A 111 21.16 2.11 6.52
CA GLN A 111 21.37 3.56 6.66
C GLN A 111 20.42 4.35 5.74
N GLU A 112 20.30 3.93 4.48
CA GLU A 112 19.37 4.51 3.49
C GLU A 112 17.91 4.50 4.01
N LEU A 113 17.51 3.41 4.66
CA LEU A 113 16.19 3.28 5.28
C LEU A 113 15.94 4.31 6.39
N GLN A 114 16.93 4.62 7.23
CA GLN A 114 16.77 5.61 8.31
C GLN A 114 16.44 6.99 7.74
N GLU A 115 17.15 7.40 6.69
CA GLU A 115 16.92 8.67 6.01
C GLU A 115 15.56 8.69 5.29
N SER A 116 15.18 7.59 4.65
CA SER A 116 13.84 7.43 4.05
C SER A 116 12.72 7.57 5.10
N CYS A 117 12.86 6.88 6.24
CA CYS A 117 11.92 6.98 7.35
C CYS A 117 11.78 8.42 7.86
N ASN A 118 12.90 9.13 8.04
CA ASN A 118 12.89 10.52 8.44
C ASN A 118 12.13 11.41 7.43
N ALA A 119 12.36 11.20 6.12
CA ALA A 119 11.64 11.89 5.05
C ALA A 119 10.12 11.61 5.04
N LEU A 120 9.70 10.41 5.47
CA LEU A 120 8.29 10.03 5.65
C LEU A 120 7.69 10.50 6.98
N GLY A 121 8.47 11.14 7.85
CA GLY A 121 8.03 11.59 9.18
C GLY A 121 8.00 10.49 10.24
N ILE A 122 8.69 9.37 10.00
CA ILE A 122 8.86 8.28 10.98
C ILE A 122 10.15 8.53 11.75
N HIS A 123 10.05 8.57 13.09
CA HIS A 123 11.20 8.80 13.94
C HIS A 123 12.23 7.65 13.80
N PRO A 124 13.54 7.93 13.62
CA PRO A 124 14.58 6.91 13.43
C PRO A 124 14.56 5.75 14.43
N LYS A 125 14.40 6.05 15.73
CA LYS A 125 14.26 5.04 16.81
C LYS A 125 13.09 4.05 16.66
N ARG A 126 12.13 4.33 15.77
CA ARG A 126 10.96 3.49 15.45
C ARG A 126 11.01 3.00 14.00
N CYS A 127 12.15 3.09 13.35
CA CYS A 127 12.42 2.57 12.02
C CYS A 127 13.55 1.55 12.14
N ILE A 128 13.28 0.26 11.93
CA ILE A 128 14.27 -0.80 12.14
C ILE A 128 14.24 -1.75 10.94
N ALA A 129 15.43 -2.05 10.41
CA ALA A 129 15.65 -3.22 9.56
C ALA A 129 16.37 -4.31 10.34
N LEU A 130 15.83 -5.53 10.31
CA LEU A 130 16.37 -6.66 11.04
C LEU A 130 17.41 -7.39 10.21
N ASN A 131 18.47 -7.84 10.87
CA ASN A 131 19.45 -8.73 10.28
C ASN A 131 19.38 -10.09 10.99
N HIS A 132 18.27 -10.82 10.76
CA HIS A 132 18.07 -12.14 11.35
C HIS A 132 18.53 -13.25 10.39
N PRO A 133 19.30 -14.26 10.83
CA PRO A 133 19.81 -15.32 9.94
C PRO A 133 18.71 -16.07 9.16
N GLU A 134 17.54 -16.26 9.74
CA GLU A 134 16.39 -16.93 9.10
C GLU A 134 15.52 -16.01 8.21
N LEU A 135 15.74 -14.69 8.26
CA LEU A 135 14.96 -13.69 7.51
C LEU A 135 15.85 -12.94 6.51
N GLN A 136 16.82 -13.63 5.92
CA GLN A 136 17.66 -13.04 4.88
C GLN A 136 16.87 -12.89 3.57
N ASP A 137 17.10 -11.78 2.89
CA ASP A 137 16.46 -11.47 1.62
C ASP A 137 16.76 -12.55 0.58
N ASN A 138 15.71 -13.18 0.08
CA ASN A 138 15.74 -14.21 -0.94
C ASN A 138 14.35 -14.29 -1.60
N PRO A 139 14.24 -14.07 -2.91
CA PRO A 139 12.95 -14.09 -3.61
C PRO A 139 12.26 -15.44 -3.65
N ASP A 140 13.01 -16.52 -3.44
CA ASP A 140 12.57 -17.91 -3.66
C ASP A 140 12.40 -18.70 -2.35
N ILE A 141 12.62 -18.06 -1.19
CA ILE A 141 12.47 -18.70 0.13
C ILE A 141 11.22 -18.15 0.84
N TRP A 142 10.43 -19.06 1.40
CA TRP A 142 9.38 -18.69 2.34
C TRP A 142 9.96 -18.54 3.76
N TRP A 143 9.81 -17.36 4.36
CA TRP A 143 10.29 -17.10 5.72
C TRP A 143 9.43 -17.75 6.80
N ASN A 144 10.06 -18.05 7.95
CA ASN A 144 9.40 -18.58 9.13
C ASN A 144 8.38 -17.57 9.69
N THR A 145 7.09 -17.90 9.59
CA THR A 145 6.00 -17.00 10.00
C THR A 145 5.86 -16.86 11.50
N ASP A 146 6.15 -17.91 12.28
CA ASP A 146 6.06 -17.88 13.75
C ASP A 146 7.14 -16.96 14.35
N LEU A 147 8.32 -16.95 13.73
CA LEU A 147 9.39 -16.03 14.05
C LEU A 147 8.98 -14.57 13.74
N ILE A 148 8.43 -14.31 12.55
CA ILE A 148 7.94 -12.97 12.17
C ILE A 148 6.87 -12.50 13.16
N GLU A 149 5.90 -13.36 13.50
CA GLU A 149 4.85 -13.04 14.49
C GLU A 149 5.44 -12.71 15.85
N THR A 150 6.42 -13.48 16.33
CA THR A 150 7.11 -13.23 17.61
C THR A 150 7.78 -11.85 17.61
N ILE A 151 8.51 -11.53 16.55
CA ILE A 151 9.18 -10.24 16.38
C ILE A 151 8.16 -9.09 16.32
N VAL A 152 7.09 -9.24 15.54
CA VAL A 152 6.03 -8.23 15.42
C VAL A 152 5.37 -7.99 16.76
N ARG A 153 5.03 -9.04 17.52
CA ARG A 153 4.43 -8.94 18.85
C ARG A 153 5.33 -8.19 19.84
N GLU A 154 6.64 -8.47 19.83
CA GLU A 154 7.61 -7.74 20.66
C GLU A 154 7.58 -6.24 20.35
N HIS A 155 7.62 -5.88 19.06
CA HIS A 155 7.62 -4.49 18.63
C HIS A 155 6.28 -3.79 18.86
N VAL A 156 5.15 -4.50 18.72
CA VAL A 156 3.82 -4.01 19.07
C VAL A 156 3.77 -3.60 20.54
N SER A 157 4.27 -4.44 21.45
CA SER A 157 4.34 -4.13 22.88
C SER A 157 5.30 -2.96 23.16
N LYS A 158 6.53 -3.05 22.64
CA LYS A 158 7.58 -2.03 22.82
C LYS A 158 7.15 -0.64 22.37
N TRP A 159 6.44 -0.57 21.24
CA TRP A 159 6.04 0.68 20.62
C TRP A 159 4.59 1.07 20.89
N LYS A 160 3.88 0.29 21.72
CA LYS A 160 2.46 0.50 22.08
C LYS A 160 1.62 0.72 20.83
N VAL A 161 1.70 -0.20 19.88
CA VAL A 161 1.06 -0.10 18.56
C VAL A 161 -0.45 -0.32 18.69
N ASP A 162 -1.24 0.52 18.03
CA ASP A 162 -2.72 0.42 18.04
C ASP A 162 -3.28 0.00 16.67
N ALA A 163 -2.50 0.19 15.60
CA ALA A 163 -2.86 -0.26 14.25
C ALA A 163 -1.62 -0.70 13.46
N ILE A 164 -1.79 -1.74 12.63
CA ILE A 164 -0.77 -2.30 11.76
C ILE A 164 -1.19 -2.16 10.29
N VAL A 165 -0.25 -1.83 9.41
CA VAL A 165 -0.43 -1.91 7.95
C VAL A 165 0.68 -2.80 7.37
N THR A 166 0.31 -3.70 6.46
CA THR A 166 1.24 -4.66 5.85
C THR A 166 0.76 -5.10 4.46
N PHE A 167 1.46 -6.02 3.82
CA PHE A 167 1.07 -6.68 2.58
C PHE A 167 -0.20 -7.53 2.75
N ASP A 168 -0.91 -7.78 1.65
CA ASP A 168 -1.88 -8.86 1.57
C ASP A 168 -1.24 -10.18 1.09
N GLU A 169 -2.05 -11.23 0.93
CA GLU A 169 -1.64 -12.56 0.48
C GLU A 169 -0.95 -12.59 -0.90
N GLY A 170 -1.14 -11.55 -1.71
CA GLY A 170 -0.50 -11.39 -3.01
C GLY A 170 0.93 -10.86 -2.92
N GLY A 171 1.30 -10.20 -1.82
CA GLY A 171 2.65 -9.64 -1.62
C GLY A 171 3.03 -8.58 -2.66
N VAL A 172 2.04 -7.90 -3.25
CA VAL A 172 2.12 -6.91 -4.35
C VAL A 172 2.65 -7.46 -5.66
N SER A 173 3.86 -8.02 -5.67
CA SER A 173 4.55 -8.59 -6.85
C SER A 173 4.60 -10.12 -6.84
N GLY A 174 4.10 -10.77 -5.78
CA GLY A 174 4.17 -12.22 -5.63
C GLY A 174 5.40 -12.72 -4.85
N HIS A 175 6.28 -11.82 -4.41
CA HIS A 175 7.52 -12.13 -3.69
C HIS A 175 7.23 -12.94 -2.40
N LEU A 176 7.95 -14.05 -2.19
CA LEU A 176 7.65 -14.97 -1.08
C LEU A 176 7.85 -14.34 0.30
N ASN A 177 8.90 -13.53 0.50
CA ASN A 177 9.09 -12.75 1.73
C ASN A 177 7.91 -11.83 2.07
N HIS A 178 7.33 -11.12 1.08
CA HIS A 178 6.18 -10.25 1.31
C HIS A 178 4.95 -11.06 1.75
N LYS A 179 4.75 -12.21 1.11
CA LYS A 179 3.65 -13.13 1.45
C LYS A 179 3.83 -13.75 2.84
N ALA A 180 5.06 -14.09 3.22
CA ALA A 180 5.37 -14.59 4.56
C ALA A 180 5.09 -13.51 5.63
N VAL A 181 5.47 -12.25 5.37
CA VAL A 181 5.12 -11.12 6.23
C VAL A 181 3.60 -10.95 6.34
N SER A 182 2.88 -11.01 5.21
CA SER A 182 1.42 -10.96 5.21
C SER A 182 0.81 -12.09 6.04
N ALA A 183 1.25 -13.32 5.83
CA ALA A 183 0.73 -14.50 6.52
C ALA A 183 0.92 -14.39 8.04
N ALA A 184 2.12 -14.02 8.49
CA ALA A 184 2.42 -13.87 9.92
C ALA A 184 1.61 -12.74 10.58
N VAL A 185 1.58 -11.55 9.96
CA VAL A 185 0.85 -10.40 10.53
C VAL A 185 -0.66 -10.64 10.51
N SER A 186 -1.18 -11.25 9.44
CA SER A 186 -2.60 -11.57 9.34
C SER A 186 -3.00 -12.63 10.35
N HIS A 187 -2.19 -13.68 10.53
CA HIS A 187 -2.41 -14.70 11.56
C HIS A 187 -2.40 -14.07 12.97
N TYR A 188 -1.37 -13.28 13.30
CA TYR A 188 -1.26 -12.58 14.57
C TYR A 188 -2.51 -11.73 14.85
N ALA A 189 -2.92 -10.89 13.90
CA ALA A 189 -4.07 -10.02 14.04
C ALA A 189 -5.41 -10.78 14.07
N ALA A 190 -5.54 -11.89 13.36
CA ALA A 190 -6.78 -12.65 13.31
C ALA A 190 -6.97 -13.54 14.55
N ALA A 191 -5.90 -14.17 15.04
CA ALA A 191 -5.95 -15.17 16.11
C ALA A 191 -5.86 -14.60 17.53
N ASN A 192 -5.19 -13.45 17.73
CA ASN A 192 -4.93 -12.92 19.06
C ASN A 192 -5.86 -11.74 19.40
N PRO A 193 -6.83 -11.85 20.31
CA PRO A 193 -7.79 -10.77 20.60
C PRO A 193 -7.14 -9.44 21.02
N GLU A 194 -5.99 -9.51 21.69
CA GLU A 194 -5.21 -8.35 22.15
C GLU A 194 -4.36 -7.70 21.05
N ALA A 195 -4.19 -8.37 19.90
CA ALA A 195 -3.43 -7.80 18.80
C ALA A 195 -4.09 -6.51 18.29
N PRO A 196 -3.30 -5.52 17.85
CA PRO A 196 -3.80 -4.34 17.18
C PRO A 196 -4.60 -4.70 15.93
N VAL A 197 -5.48 -3.80 15.49
CA VAL A 197 -6.15 -4.00 14.19
C VAL A 197 -5.10 -3.95 13.08
N ALA A 198 -5.18 -4.89 12.13
CA ALA A 198 -4.31 -4.90 10.97
C ALA A 198 -5.09 -4.59 9.69
N PHE A 199 -4.44 -3.89 8.78
CA PHE A 199 -4.90 -3.60 7.43
C PHE A 199 -3.86 -4.07 6.42
N THR A 200 -4.32 -4.70 5.34
CA THR A 200 -3.48 -5.21 4.26
C THR A 200 -3.63 -4.35 3.01
N LEU A 201 -2.50 -4.10 2.33
CA LEU A 201 -2.47 -3.41 1.04
C LEU A 201 -2.89 -4.37 -0.07
N THR A 202 -3.92 -3.98 -0.84
CA THR A 202 -4.47 -4.83 -1.89
C THR A 202 -3.49 -5.01 -3.06
N THR A 203 -3.16 -6.26 -3.36
CA THR A 203 -2.42 -6.69 -4.54
C THR A 203 -3.31 -6.61 -5.78
N THR A 204 -2.76 -6.08 -6.87
CA THR A 204 -3.45 -5.94 -8.15
C THR A 204 -2.64 -6.58 -9.28
N SER A 205 -3.30 -6.87 -10.41
CA SER A 205 -2.63 -7.39 -11.59
C SER A 205 -1.60 -6.40 -12.14
N LEU A 206 -0.60 -6.90 -12.88
CA LEU A 206 0.45 -6.06 -13.47
C LEU A 206 -0.10 -4.91 -14.33
N LEU A 207 -1.19 -5.14 -15.06
CA LEU A 207 -1.84 -4.08 -15.84
C LEU A 207 -2.34 -2.96 -14.93
N ARG A 208 -3.14 -3.30 -13.90
CA ARG A 208 -3.69 -2.32 -12.95
C ARG A 208 -2.58 -1.62 -12.15
N LYS A 209 -1.49 -2.32 -11.88
CA LYS A 209 -0.32 -1.79 -11.16
C LYS A 209 0.33 -0.62 -11.87
N TYR A 210 0.44 -0.64 -13.21
CA TYR A 210 1.22 0.33 -14.00
C TYR A 210 0.37 1.27 -14.87
N THR A 211 -0.93 1.40 -14.59
CA THR A 211 -1.83 2.31 -15.32
C THR A 211 -1.88 3.72 -14.74
N LEU A 212 -0.91 4.12 -13.90
CA LEU A 212 -0.90 5.41 -13.21
C LEU A 212 -2.19 5.58 -12.37
N LEU A 213 -3.05 6.53 -12.75
CA LEU A 213 -4.35 6.79 -12.12
C LEU A 213 -5.47 5.95 -12.75
N GLY A 214 -5.23 5.28 -13.88
CA GLY A 214 -6.27 4.60 -14.65
C GLY A 214 -7.03 3.51 -13.88
N ASP A 215 -6.40 2.94 -12.85
CA ASP A 215 -7.04 1.96 -11.95
C ASP A 215 -7.93 2.58 -10.86
N LEU A 216 -7.82 3.89 -10.63
CA LEU A 216 -8.50 4.58 -9.54
C LEU A 216 -10.04 4.51 -9.64
N PRO A 217 -10.68 4.70 -10.82
CA PRO A 217 -12.14 4.59 -10.91
C PRO A 217 -12.67 3.22 -10.51
N LEU A 218 -11.99 2.14 -10.91
CA LEU A 218 -12.36 0.77 -10.54
C LEU A 218 -12.17 0.54 -9.03
N THR A 219 -11.05 1.02 -8.48
CA THR A 219 -10.73 0.91 -7.06
C THR A 219 -11.67 1.72 -6.17
N ALA A 220 -12.18 2.85 -6.66
CA ALA A 220 -13.09 3.71 -5.92
C ALA A 220 -14.56 3.22 -5.91
N LEU A 221 -14.93 2.21 -6.72
CA LEU A 221 -16.31 1.71 -6.78
C LEU A 221 -16.89 1.34 -5.39
N PRO A 222 -16.17 0.61 -4.52
CA PRO A 222 -16.67 0.29 -3.17
C PRO A 222 -16.83 1.51 -2.26
N PHE A 223 -16.23 2.65 -2.62
CA PHE A 223 -16.22 3.89 -1.86
C PHE A 223 -17.20 4.94 -2.39
N LEU A 224 -17.94 4.67 -3.48
CA LEU A 224 -18.79 5.67 -4.14
C LEU A 224 -19.77 6.34 -3.18
N TRP A 225 -20.46 5.55 -2.35
CA TRP A 225 -21.38 6.08 -1.35
C TRP A 225 -20.67 7.03 -0.37
N ARG A 226 -19.49 6.64 0.13
CA ARG A 226 -18.68 7.45 1.06
C ARG A 226 -18.22 8.75 0.41
N ILE A 227 -17.78 8.69 -0.84
CA ILE A 227 -17.33 9.86 -1.62
C ILE A 227 -18.48 10.85 -1.86
N VAL A 228 -19.65 10.35 -2.30
CA VAL A 228 -20.84 11.20 -2.53
C VAL A 228 -21.32 11.82 -1.22
N SER A 229 -21.30 11.04 -0.13
CA SER A 229 -21.70 11.50 1.19
C SER A 229 -20.72 12.55 1.75
N ALA A 230 -19.41 12.37 1.52
CA ALA A 230 -18.36 13.35 1.84
C ALA A 230 -18.52 14.68 1.10
N LEU A 231 -18.94 14.64 -0.16
CA LEU A 231 -19.24 15.85 -0.93
C LEU A 231 -20.51 16.58 -0.46
N SER A 232 -21.51 15.83 -0.02
CA SER A 232 -22.83 16.39 0.30
C SER A 232 -22.91 16.92 1.73
N TYR A 233 -22.34 16.19 2.69
CA TYR A 233 -22.37 16.51 4.12
C TYR A 233 -21.08 16.04 4.80
N PRO A 234 -20.01 16.84 4.80
CA PRO A 234 -18.71 16.47 5.36
C PRO A 234 -18.81 16.00 6.82
N ALA A 235 -18.09 14.93 7.16
CA ALA A 235 -18.12 14.31 8.49
C ALA A 235 -16.72 14.31 9.12
N THR A 236 -16.68 14.66 10.41
CA THR A 236 -15.46 14.61 11.23
C THR A 236 -15.33 13.31 12.03
N THR A 237 -16.40 12.52 12.08
CA THR A 237 -16.44 11.21 12.75
C THR A 237 -16.82 10.12 11.77
N ALA A 238 -16.19 8.95 11.91
CA ALA A 238 -16.43 7.78 11.08
C ALA A 238 -17.38 6.81 11.79
N ASP A 239 -18.36 6.26 11.07
CA ASP A 239 -19.22 5.19 11.59
C ASP A 239 -18.44 3.86 11.63
N SER A 240 -18.69 3.07 12.66
CA SER A 240 -18.11 1.73 12.82
C SER A 240 -18.52 0.75 11.71
N ARG A 241 -19.68 1.00 11.06
CA ARG A 241 -20.16 0.24 9.89
C ARG A 241 -19.21 0.31 8.69
N ASP A 242 -18.38 1.34 8.60
CA ASP A 242 -17.46 1.58 7.49
C ASP A 242 -16.01 1.12 7.77
N SER A 243 -15.78 0.31 8.80
CA SER A 243 -14.45 0.02 9.35
C SER A 243 -13.55 -0.94 8.57
N GLY A 244 -14.06 -1.60 7.52
CA GLY A 244 -13.32 -2.67 6.83
C GLY A 244 -12.41 -2.23 5.67
N LEU A 245 -12.65 -1.03 5.11
CA LEU A 245 -11.99 -0.57 3.88
C LEU A 245 -11.44 0.84 4.04
N ALA A 246 -10.25 1.08 3.49
CA ALA A 246 -9.62 2.39 3.41
C ALA A 246 -9.24 2.72 1.97
N LEU A 247 -9.40 3.97 1.54
CA LEU A 247 -8.85 4.46 0.28
C LEU A 247 -8.06 5.74 0.54
N VAL A 248 -6.76 5.71 0.27
CA VAL A 248 -5.86 6.82 0.58
C VAL A 248 -5.22 7.30 -0.71
N ALA A 249 -5.49 8.53 -1.10
CA ALA A 249 -4.90 9.18 -2.27
C ALA A 249 -3.84 10.20 -1.86
N ASN A 250 -2.69 10.15 -2.53
CA ASN A 250 -1.63 11.13 -2.36
C ASN A 250 -2.01 12.48 -2.99
N THR A 251 -1.80 13.54 -2.22
CA THR A 251 -1.65 14.88 -2.80
C THR A 251 -0.32 14.96 -3.55
N TRP A 252 -0.16 15.99 -4.36
CA TRP A 252 1.12 16.27 -5.03
C TRP A 252 2.25 16.46 -4.01
N GLY A 253 1.98 17.14 -2.89
CA GLY A 253 2.96 17.29 -1.81
C GLY A 253 3.38 15.96 -1.19
N ARG A 254 2.43 15.02 -0.97
CA ARG A 254 2.74 13.67 -0.48
C ARG A 254 3.52 12.86 -1.51
N TYR A 255 3.14 12.96 -2.79
CA TYR A 255 3.91 12.34 -3.88
C TYR A 255 5.37 12.84 -3.89
N LEU A 256 5.61 14.15 -3.76
CA LEU A 256 6.97 14.69 -3.69
C LEU A 256 7.73 14.18 -2.45
N LYS A 257 7.07 14.06 -1.29
CA LYS A 257 7.67 13.42 -0.11
C LYS A 257 8.03 11.95 -0.38
N THR A 258 7.14 11.19 -1.00
CA THR A 258 7.42 9.81 -1.44
C THR A 258 8.63 9.74 -2.34
N ARG A 259 8.74 10.64 -3.33
CA ARG A 259 9.90 10.70 -4.25
C ARG A 259 11.18 11.07 -3.51
N HIS A 260 11.10 11.98 -2.54
CA HIS A 260 12.23 12.40 -1.71
C HIS A 260 12.71 11.29 -0.76
N ALA A 261 11.78 10.56 -0.15
CA ALA A 261 12.08 9.39 0.69
C ALA A 261 12.75 8.29 -0.13
N PHE A 262 12.22 7.97 -1.32
CA PHE A 262 12.85 6.98 -2.20
C PHE A 262 14.22 7.44 -2.71
N ALA A 263 14.44 8.75 -2.86
CA ALA A 263 15.76 9.29 -3.21
C ALA A 263 16.83 9.05 -2.14
N GLN A 264 16.42 8.69 -0.91
CA GLN A 264 17.34 8.25 0.15
C GLN A 264 17.80 6.80 0.00
N HIS A 265 17.30 6.06 -1.02
CA HIS A 265 17.76 4.71 -1.38
C HIS A 265 18.61 4.69 -2.66
N PRO A 266 19.78 5.38 -2.72
CA PRO A 266 20.58 5.41 -3.92
C PRO A 266 21.08 4.02 -4.36
N SER A 267 21.22 3.05 -3.44
CA SER A 267 21.57 1.67 -3.81
C SER A 267 20.46 0.92 -4.54
N GLN A 268 19.23 1.42 -4.51
CA GLN A 268 18.03 0.76 -5.07
C GLN A 268 17.40 1.55 -6.21
N TYR A 269 18.00 2.68 -6.59
CA TYR A 269 17.45 3.63 -7.55
C TYR A 269 17.77 3.21 -9.01
N THR A 270 17.25 2.07 -9.44
CA THR A 270 17.40 1.54 -10.81
C THR A 270 16.37 2.14 -11.78
N TRP A 271 16.61 2.05 -13.09
CA TRP A 271 15.74 2.65 -14.12
C TRP A 271 14.28 2.15 -14.06
N ASP A 272 14.06 0.88 -13.72
CA ASP A 272 12.71 0.30 -13.55
C ASP A 272 12.01 0.90 -12.33
N ARG A 273 12.77 1.25 -11.28
CA ARG A 273 12.25 1.96 -10.11
C ARG A 273 11.89 3.40 -10.41
N HIS A 274 12.62 4.09 -11.29
CA HIS A 274 12.18 5.40 -11.81
C HIS A 274 10.81 5.28 -12.49
N LEU A 275 10.64 4.27 -13.35
CA LEU A 275 9.37 4.03 -14.03
C LEU A 275 8.26 3.68 -13.05
N TYR A 276 8.55 2.82 -12.07
CA TYR A 276 7.63 2.44 -11.00
C TYR A 276 7.12 3.67 -10.24
N MET A 277 8.02 4.56 -9.85
CA MET A 277 7.68 5.75 -9.06
C MET A 277 6.87 6.80 -9.83
N VAL A 278 6.70 6.63 -11.14
CA VAL A 278 5.80 7.44 -11.96
C VAL A 278 4.53 6.66 -12.25
N LEU A 279 4.64 5.47 -12.84
CA LEU A 279 3.50 4.74 -13.39
C LEU A 279 2.76 3.87 -12.39
N SER A 280 3.37 3.53 -11.25
CA SER A 280 2.72 2.62 -10.33
C SER A 280 1.62 3.29 -9.53
N ARG A 281 0.42 2.72 -9.55
CA ARG A 281 -0.70 3.21 -8.74
C ARG A 281 -0.38 3.27 -7.24
N TYR A 282 0.51 2.40 -6.74
CA TYR A 282 0.86 2.32 -5.32
C TYR A 282 1.59 3.56 -4.78
N VAL A 283 2.11 4.41 -5.68
CA VAL A 283 2.74 5.69 -5.33
C VAL A 283 1.72 6.84 -5.32
N TRP A 284 0.55 6.63 -5.92
CA TRP A 284 -0.52 7.63 -6.05
C TRP A 284 -1.69 7.38 -5.10
N PHE A 285 -2.05 6.11 -4.89
CA PHE A 285 -3.12 5.74 -3.98
C PHE A 285 -3.03 4.27 -3.53
N ASN A 286 -3.47 4.03 -2.29
CA ASN A 286 -3.58 2.71 -1.70
C ASN A 286 -5.04 2.43 -1.33
N ASP A 287 -5.51 1.22 -1.61
CA ASP A 287 -6.72 0.68 -0.99
C ASP A 287 -6.33 -0.44 -0.03
N LEU A 288 -6.81 -0.32 1.21
CA LEU A 288 -6.51 -1.26 2.28
C LEU A 288 -7.76 -2.01 2.73
N ARG A 289 -7.55 -3.24 3.19
CA ARG A 289 -8.60 -4.11 3.74
C ARG A 289 -8.24 -4.52 5.16
N ARG A 290 -9.23 -4.49 6.05
CA ARG A 290 -9.05 -4.95 7.42
C ARG A 290 -8.88 -6.47 7.45
N VAL A 291 -7.94 -6.97 8.25
CA VAL A 291 -7.84 -8.40 8.56
C VAL A 291 -9.02 -8.81 9.43
N GLU A 292 -9.75 -9.84 9.01
CA GLU A 292 -10.88 -10.39 9.76
C GLU A 292 -10.39 -11.19 10.97
N ARG A 293 -11.08 -11.06 12.12
CA ARG A 293 -10.78 -11.86 13.31
C ARG A 293 -11.28 -13.29 13.09
N LEU A 294 -10.52 -14.29 13.54
CA LEU A 294 -11.02 -15.66 13.57
C LEU A 294 -12.21 -15.73 14.53
N ALA A 295 -13.28 -16.40 14.10
CA ALA A 295 -14.40 -16.68 14.99
C ALA A 295 -13.90 -17.54 16.16
N GLN A 296 -14.29 -17.19 17.40
CA GLN A 296 -13.84 -17.87 18.62
C GLN A 296 -14.12 -19.39 18.63
N SER A 297 -15.01 -19.88 17.77
CA SER A 297 -15.34 -21.31 17.60
C SER A 297 -14.34 -22.12 16.75
N SER A 298 -13.32 -21.47 16.16
CA SER A 298 -12.34 -22.11 15.27
C SER A 298 -10.96 -22.34 15.89
N ILE A 299 -10.77 -21.98 17.16
CA ILE A 299 -9.55 -22.28 17.91
C ILE A 299 -9.62 -23.76 18.34
N PRO A 300 -8.75 -24.66 17.84
CA PRO A 300 -8.66 -26.00 18.39
C PRO A 300 -8.28 -25.85 19.87
N GLN A 301 -9.12 -26.38 20.77
CA GLN A 301 -8.78 -26.53 22.19
C GLN A 301 -7.68 -27.59 22.32
N ALA A 302 -6.46 -27.26 21.93
CA ALA A 302 -5.28 -28.03 22.26
C ALA A 302 -4.57 -27.28 23.40
N GLN A 303 -4.43 -27.95 24.54
CA GLN A 303 -3.73 -27.53 25.76
C GLN A 303 -4.56 -26.75 26.79
N ALA A 304 -5.56 -27.42 27.37
CA ALA A 304 -6.02 -27.16 28.73
C ALA A 304 -6.39 -28.47 29.43
N ALA A 305 -5.42 -29.37 29.57
CA ALA A 305 -5.53 -30.55 30.44
C ALA A 305 -4.12 -31.08 30.76
N GLN A 306 -3.34 -30.30 31.51
CA GLN A 306 -2.19 -30.76 32.28
C GLN A 306 -1.87 -29.72 33.35
N GLN A 307 -2.75 -29.66 34.37
CA GLN A 307 -2.46 -29.23 35.75
C GLN A 307 -3.58 -29.80 36.63
#